data_AF-A0A919RK05-F1
#
_entry.id   AF-A0A919RK05-F1
#
_cell.length_a   1.000
_cell.length_b   1.000
_cell.length_c   1.000
_cell.angle_alpha   90.00
_cell.angle_beta   90.00
_cell.angle_gamma   90.00
#
_symmetry.space_group_name_H-M   'P 1'
#
loop_
_entity.id
_entity.type
_entity.pdbx_description
1 polymer ?
#
loop_
_entity_poly.entity_id
_entity_poly.type
_entity_poly.pdbx_seq_one_letter_code
_entity_poly.pdbx_strand_id
1 'polypeptide(L)'
;MGGNLLAEAFGALEDGGVALSIGWASREPIVIDFEEERMKGVLKRLEPFTVAAPFGLDLAYLIHLLEKGELDPQIGWRGPWERVDEAIDALLGRRVQGKAVLDLILRDPADPISSSRGGPSPLGDGGIGSGRAAKARACPGLSGEHIGDRRSTRTLHRGQRSCPMIGKSSF
;
A
#
# COMPACT_ATOMS: atom_id res chain seq x y z
N MET A 1 0.55 -4.88 -19.05
CA MET A 1 1.05 -3.52 -19.34
C MET A 1 2.56 -3.61 -19.57
N GLY A 2 3.00 -3.43 -20.81
CA GLY A 2 4.37 -3.70 -21.27
C GLY A 2 4.35 -4.42 -22.63
N GLY A 3 5.46 -4.41 -23.37
CA GLY A 3 5.53 -4.93 -24.74
C GLY A 3 4.92 -3.97 -25.78
N ASN A 4 4.27 -4.51 -26.82
CA ASN A 4 3.70 -3.73 -27.93
C ASN A 4 2.74 -2.61 -27.49
N LEU A 5 2.01 -2.79 -26.40
CA LEU A 5 1.09 -1.75 -25.90
C LEU A 5 1.81 -0.42 -25.62
N LEU A 6 3.04 -0.44 -25.12
CA LEU A 6 3.79 0.79 -24.89
C LEU A 6 4.29 1.40 -26.20
N ALA A 7 4.66 0.57 -27.18
CA ALA A 7 5.04 1.03 -28.51
C ALA A 7 3.85 1.69 -29.23
N GLU A 8 2.67 1.08 -29.16
CA GLU A 8 1.42 1.65 -29.68
C GLU A 8 1.06 2.97 -28.98
N ALA A 9 1.13 3.00 -27.65
CA ALA A 9 0.89 4.23 -26.88
C ALA A 9 1.89 5.34 -27.26
N PHE A 10 3.17 5.01 -27.44
CA PHE A 10 4.18 5.95 -27.90
C PHE A 10 3.89 6.44 -29.32
N GLY A 11 3.47 5.55 -30.22
CA GLY A 11 3.05 5.87 -31.59
C GLY A 11 1.86 6.84 -31.65
N ALA A 12 0.94 6.74 -30.68
CA ALA A 12 -0.27 7.56 -30.57
C ALA A 12 -0.07 8.92 -29.86
N LEU A 13 1.13 9.21 -29.35
CA LEU A 13 1.39 10.49 -28.70
C LEU A 13 1.28 11.66 -29.69
N GLU A 14 0.62 12.72 -29.25
CA GLU A 14 0.62 14.03 -29.89
C GLU A 14 1.94 14.78 -29.63
N ASP A 15 2.10 15.93 -30.29
CA ASP A 15 3.28 16.78 -30.15
C ASP A 15 3.47 17.29 -28.72
N GLY A 16 4.68 17.18 -28.19
CA GLY A 16 5.02 17.39 -26.79
C GLY A 16 4.65 16.25 -25.84
N GLY A 17 4.06 15.15 -26.35
CA GLY A 17 3.60 14.02 -25.55
C GLY A 17 4.72 13.24 -24.86
N VAL A 18 4.39 12.62 -23.73
CA VAL A 18 5.32 11.78 -22.94
C VAL A 18 4.67 10.46 -22.58
N ALA A 19 5.35 9.36 -22.88
CA ALA A 19 5.04 8.02 -22.38
C ALA A 19 5.97 7.68 -21.21
N LEU A 20 5.39 7.33 -20.06
CA LEU A 20 6.15 6.89 -18.88
C LEU A 20 6.08 5.37 -18.73
N SER A 21 7.25 4.73 -18.66
CA SER A 21 7.37 3.30 -18.40
C SER A 21 7.56 3.02 -16.92
N ILE A 22 6.51 2.56 -16.22
CA ILE A 22 6.48 2.34 -14.77
C ILE A 22 6.70 0.85 -14.41
N GLY A 23 6.93 -0.03 -15.39
CA GLY A 23 7.23 -1.44 -15.13
C GLY A 23 7.17 -2.34 -16.37
N TRP A 24 7.43 -3.64 -16.16
CA TRP A 24 7.53 -4.64 -17.22
C TRP A 24 6.68 -5.89 -16.92
N ALA A 25 5.36 -5.71 -16.88
CA ALA A 25 4.45 -6.79 -16.47
C ALA A 25 4.33 -7.91 -17.52
N SER A 26 4.43 -7.59 -18.82
CA SER A 26 4.34 -8.60 -19.89
C SER A 26 5.60 -9.45 -20.03
N ARG A 27 6.76 -8.94 -19.59
CA ARG A 27 8.08 -9.56 -19.82
C ARG A 27 8.46 -9.73 -21.30
N GLU A 28 7.78 -9.01 -22.19
CA GLU A 28 8.06 -9.00 -23.63
C GLU A 28 8.85 -7.74 -24.03
N PRO A 29 9.80 -7.83 -24.98
CA PRO A 29 10.50 -6.67 -25.50
C PRO A 29 9.53 -5.61 -26.03
N ILE A 30 9.90 -4.35 -25.85
CA ILE A 30 9.24 -3.21 -26.50
C ILE A 30 10.09 -2.89 -27.73
N VAL A 31 9.50 -3.00 -28.92
CA VAL A 31 10.17 -2.69 -30.20
C VAL A 31 9.55 -1.42 -30.77
N ILE A 32 10.40 -0.41 -31.01
CA ILE A 32 10.01 0.88 -31.59
C ILE A 32 10.95 1.15 -32.77
N ASP A 33 10.38 1.44 -33.94
CA ASP A 33 11.14 1.91 -35.10
C ASP A 33 11.33 3.43 -34.99
N PHE A 34 12.55 3.85 -34.66
CA PHE A 34 12.85 5.27 -34.48
C PHE A 34 12.80 6.08 -35.78
N GLU A 35 13.05 5.48 -36.94
CA GLU A 35 12.96 6.20 -38.21
C GLU A 35 11.51 6.39 -38.64
N GLU A 36 10.67 5.36 -38.46
CA GLU A 36 9.22 5.50 -38.68
C GLU A 36 8.64 6.60 -37.77
N GLU A 37 9.00 6.60 -36.48
CA GLU A 37 8.55 7.61 -35.53
C GLU A 37 9.09 9.01 -35.85
N ARG A 38 10.35 9.14 -36.28
CA ARG A 38 10.94 10.42 -36.69
C ARG A 38 10.23 11.01 -37.91
N MET A 39 9.85 10.17 -38.87
CA MET A 39 9.17 10.60 -40.09
C MET A 39 7.75 11.14 -39.85
N LYS A 40 7.14 10.85 -38.70
CA LYS A 40 5.86 11.45 -38.28
C LYS A 40 6.01 12.94 -37.92
N GLY A 41 7.22 13.44 -37.66
CA GLY A 41 7.48 14.85 -37.38
C GLY A 41 6.94 15.35 -36.04
N VAL A 42 6.60 14.44 -35.12
CA VAL A 42 6.06 14.73 -33.80
C VAL A 42 7.18 14.67 -32.76
N LEU A 43 7.32 15.72 -31.95
CA LEU A 43 8.28 15.74 -30.84
C LEU A 43 7.65 15.05 -29.62
N LYS A 44 8.22 13.92 -29.20
CA LYS A 44 7.69 13.13 -28.08
C LYS A 44 8.79 12.40 -27.34
N ARG A 45 8.49 11.97 -26.11
CA ARG A 45 9.45 11.35 -25.21
C ARG A 45 8.95 10.03 -24.66
N LEU A 46 9.88 9.10 -24.47
CA LEU A 46 9.68 7.87 -23.74
C LEU A 46 10.65 7.88 -22.55
N GLU A 47 10.12 7.80 -21.33
CA GLU A 47 10.93 7.89 -20.12
C GLU A 47 10.68 6.70 -19.19
N PRO A 48 11.72 6.00 -18.72
CA PRO A 48 11.58 5.07 -17.61
C PRO A 48 11.28 5.87 -16.33
N PHE A 49 10.28 5.43 -15.58
CA PHE A 49 9.89 6.04 -14.32
C PHE A 49 10.06 5.04 -13.18
N THR A 50 10.81 5.45 -12.17
CA THR A 50 11.02 4.69 -10.94
C THR A 50 10.71 5.60 -9.76
N VAL A 51 9.94 5.10 -8.80
CA VAL A 51 9.68 5.82 -7.55
C VAL A 51 10.96 5.82 -6.72
N ALA A 52 11.37 6.97 -6.23
CA ALA A 52 12.58 7.13 -5.41
C ALA A 52 12.27 7.88 -4.12
N ALA A 53 13.00 7.52 -3.05
CA ALA A 53 12.90 8.22 -1.78
C ALA A 53 13.50 9.64 -1.87
N PRO A 54 13.04 10.60 -1.05
CA PRO A 54 12.05 10.44 0.03
C PRO A 54 10.59 10.56 -0.45
N PHE A 55 9.71 9.71 0.09
CA PHE A 55 8.29 9.64 -0.32
C PHE A 55 7.36 10.63 0.41
N GLY A 56 7.85 11.35 1.42
CA GLY A 56 6.99 12.06 2.37
C GLY A 56 6.08 13.12 1.72
N LEU A 57 6.63 13.94 0.82
CA LEU A 57 5.86 15.00 0.16
C LEU A 57 4.84 14.44 -0.83
N ASP A 58 5.25 13.46 -1.64
CA ASP A 58 4.36 12.82 -2.60
C ASP A 58 3.21 12.10 -1.88
N LEU A 59 3.50 11.38 -0.81
CA LEU A 59 2.48 10.71 -0.01
C LEU A 59 1.53 11.71 0.67
N ALA A 60 2.06 12.82 1.22
CA ALA A 60 1.23 13.87 1.80
C ALA A 60 0.27 14.47 0.76
N TYR A 61 0.73 14.66 -0.48
CA TYR A 61 -0.12 15.12 -1.57
C TYR A 61 -1.21 14.10 -1.92
N LEU A 62 -0.87 12.82 -2.04
CA LEU A 62 -1.85 11.77 -2.31
C LEU A 62 -2.90 11.65 -1.19
N ILE A 63 -2.50 11.76 0.08
CA ILE A 63 -3.41 11.77 1.23
C ILE A 63 -4.37 12.96 1.15
N HIS A 64 -3.85 14.15 0.81
CA HIS A 64 -4.68 15.36 0.64
C HIS A 64 -5.74 15.21 -0.46
N LEU A 65 -5.40 14.54 -1.58
CA LEU A 65 -6.38 14.21 -2.62
C LEU A 65 -7.43 13.21 -2.13
N LEU A 66 -7.02 12.23 -1.31
CA LEU A 66 -7.92 11.26 -0.68
C LEU A 66 -8.91 11.96 0.26
N GLU A 67 -8.44 12.87 1.12
CA GLU A 67 -9.26 13.64 2.06
C GLU A 67 -10.32 14.49 1.36
N LYS A 68 -9.99 15.01 0.18
CA LYS A 68 -10.92 15.77 -0.66
C LYS A 68 -11.88 14.93 -1.48
N GLY A 69 -11.70 13.61 -1.53
CA GLY A 69 -12.45 12.72 -2.42
C GLY A 69 -12.08 12.87 -3.90
N GLU A 70 -10.95 13.51 -4.21
CA GLU A 70 -10.42 13.65 -5.58
C GLU A 70 -9.61 12.42 -6.02
N LEU A 71 -9.29 11.52 -5.08
CA LEU A 71 -8.61 10.26 -5.32
C LEU A 71 -9.36 9.11 -4.63
N ASP A 72 -9.78 8.11 -5.41
CA ASP A 72 -10.31 6.85 -4.89
C ASP A 72 -9.15 5.86 -4.68
N PRO A 73 -8.92 5.35 -3.46
CA PRO A 73 -7.84 4.40 -3.18
C PRO A 73 -8.02 3.02 -3.84
N GLN A 74 -9.17 2.76 -4.47
CA GLN A 74 -9.51 1.52 -5.15
C GLN A 74 -9.35 0.30 -4.22
N ILE A 75 -9.97 0.34 -3.04
CA ILE A 75 -9.96 -0.78 -2.08
C ILE A 75 -11.04 -1.78 -2.48
N GLY A 76 -10.62 -2.91 -3.07
CA GLY A 76 -11.54 -3.97 -3.50
C GLY A 76 -11.73 -5.10 -2.48
N TRP A 77 -10.86 -5.18 -1.48
CA TRP A 77 -10.98 -6.15 -0.38
C TRP A 77 -10.49 -5.54 0.92
N ARG A 78 -11.21 -5.78 2.01
CA ARG A 78 -10.79 -5.39 3.35
C ARG A 78 -11.23 -6.44 4.37
N GLY A 79 -10.35 -6.78 5.29
CA GLY A 79 -10.65 -7.75 6.33
C GLY A 79 -9.59 -7.79 7.43
N PRO A 80 -9.84 -8.53 8.52
CA PRO A 80 -8.89 -8.68 9.60
C PRO A 80 -7.65 -9.48 9.17
N TRP A 81 -6.54 -9.28 9.87
CA TRP A 81 -5.26 -9.94 9.61
C TRP A 81 -5.36 -11.47 9.52
N GLU A 82 -6.22 -12.09 10.32
CA GLU A 82 -6.43 -13.55 10.37
C GLU A 82 -6.95 -14.12 9.05
N ARG A 83 -7.46 -13.27 8.14
CA ARG A 83 -7.97 -13.65 6.82
C ARG A 83 -6.99 -13.32 5.68
N VAL A 84 -5.71 -13.20 5.98
CA VAL A 84 -4.67 -12.91 4.98
C VAL A 84 -4.64 -13.92 3.83
N ASP A 85 -4.85 -15.20 4.11
CA ASP A 85 -4.87 -16.26 3.10
C ASP A 85 -5.98 -16.03 2.07
N GLU A 86 -7.16 -15.63 2.52
CA GLU A 86 -8.28 -15.28 1.64
C GLU A 86 -7.97 -14.05 0.78
N ALA A 87 -7.28 -13.05 1.34
CA ALA A 87 -6.87 -11.87 0.60
C ALA A 87 -5.88 -12.21 -0.53
N ILE A 88 -4.89 -13.05 -0.22
CA ILE A 88 -3.89 -13.52 -1.17
C ILE A 88 -4.56 -14.32 -2.29
N ASP A 89 -5.41 -15.28 -1.94
CA ASP A 89 -6.15 -16.10 -2.90
C ASP A 89 -7.08 -15.26 -3.80
N ALA A 90 -7.64 -14.18 -3.26
CA ALA A 90 -8.49 -13.28 -4.01
C ALA A 90 -7.68 -12.40 -4.98
N LEU A 91 -6.50 -11.90 -4.56
CA LEU A 91 -5.59 -11.12 -5.40
C LEU A 91 -4.96 -11.95 -6.51
N LEU A 92 -4.37 -13.10 -6.18
CA LEU A 92 -3.73 -13.99 -7.14
C LEU A 92 -4.74 -14.60 -8.11
N GLY A 93 -5.95 -14.92 -7.61
CA GLY A 93 -7.08 -15.36 -8.41
C GLY A 93 -7.73 -14.25 -9.24
N ARG A 94 -7.24 -13.01 -9.17
CA ARG A 94 -7.79 -11.82 -9.86
C ARG A 94 -9.29 -11.59 -9.60
N ARG A 95 -9.75 -11.95 -8.41
CA ARG A 95 -11.15 -11.77 -7.96
C ARG A 95 -11.39 -10.41 -7.29
N VAL A 96 -10.31 -9.71 -6.96
CA VAL A 96 -10.34 -8.37 -6.36
C VAL A 96 -9.76 -7.39 -7.37
N GLN A 97 -10.53 -6.36 -7.70
CA GLN A 97 -10.04 -5.21 -8.44
C GLN A 97 -9.44 -4.22 -7.45
N GLY A 98 -8.19 -3.80 -7.66
CA GLY A 98 -7.51 -2.83 -6.81
C GLY A 98 -6.76 -3.48 -5.63
N LYS A 99 -6.81 -2.84 -4.46
CA LYS A 99 -5.97 -3.17 -3.30
C LYS A 99 -6.73 -3.99 -2.25
N ALA A 100 -6.00 -4.88 -1.59
CA ALA A 100 -6.45 -5.56 -0.37
C ALA A 100 -5.89 -4.84 0.86
N VAL A 101 -6.74 -4.52 1.83
CA VAL A 101 -6.37 -3.87 3.09
C VAL A 101 -6.60 -4.84 4.25
N LEU A 102 -5.57 -5.02 5.08
CA LEU A 102 -5.64 -5.86 6.27
C LEU A 102 -5.75 -4.99 7.52
N ASP A 103 -6.81 -5.21 8.29
CA ASP A 103 -7.02 -4.56 9.58
C ASP A 103 -6.22 -5.30 10.64
N LEU A 104 -5.34 -4.57 11.32
CA LEU A 104 -4.55 -5.10 12.43
C LEU A 104 -5.30 -4.82 13.74
N ILE A 105 -5.47 -5.85 14.56
CA ILE A 105 -5.78 -5.63 15.98
C ILE A 105 -4.46 -5.23 16.63
N LEU A 106 -4.33 -3.95 17.00
CA LEU A 106 -3.23 -3.52 17.85
C LEU A 106 -3.36 -4.25 19.18
N ARG A 107 -2.44 -5.17 19.47
CA ARG A 107 -2.28 -5.68 20.83
C ARG A 107 -1.93 -4.52 21.75
N ASP A 108 -2.52 -4.51 22.93
CA ASP A 108 -2.06 -3.65 24.01
C ASP A 108 -0.59 -4.02 24.31
N PRO A 109 0.36 -3.07 24.28
CA PRO A 109 1.74 -3.33 24.67
C PRO A 109 1.89 -3.88 26.10
N ALA A 110 0.84 -3.84 26.93
CA ALA A 110 0.81 -4.44 28.26
C ALA A 110 0.56 -5.97 28.29
N ASP A 111 0.22 -6.63 27.17
CA ASP A 111 0.00 -8.09 27.15
C ASP A 111 1.34 -8.85 27.22
N PRO A 112 1.62 -9.61 28.30
CA PRO A 112 2.85 -10.37 28.40
C PRO A 112 2.82 -11.54 27.39
N ILE A 113 3.90 -11.65 26.60
CA ILE A 113 4.11 -12.71 25.61
C ILE A 113 3.89 -14.08 26.28
N SER A 114 2.78 -14.76 25.99
CA SER A 114 2.64 -16.17 26.32
C SER A 114 3.56 -16.95 25.38
N SER A 115 4.77 -17.22 25.83
CA SER A 115 5.70 -18.12 25.15
C SER A 115 5.13 -19.54 25.20
N SER A 116 4.30 -19.91 24.22
CA SER A 116 4.05 -21.33 23.96
C SER A 116 5.29 -21.90 23.28
N ARG A 117 6.28 -22.28 24.09
CA ARG A 117 7.27 -23.28 23.69
C ARG A 117 6.51 -24.59 23.46
N GLY A 118 6.09 -24.83 22.22
CA GLY A 118 5.79 -26.17 21.74
C GLY A 118 7.10 -26.93 21.62
N GLY A 119 7.57 -27.51 22.73
CA GLY A 119 8.61 -28.53 22.67
C GLY A 119 8.04 -29.78 21.99
N PRO A 120 8.79 -30.48 21.11
CA PRO A 120 8.34 -31.75 20.57
C PRO A 120 8.20 -32.75 21.72
N SER A 121 7.01 -33.32 21.87
CA SER A 121 6.77 -34.46 22.77
C SER A 121 7.51 -35.69 22.25
N PRO A 122 8.30 -36.40 23.07
CA PRO A 122 8.81 -37.71 22.69
C PRO A 122 7.68 -38.75 22.82
N LEU A 123 7.50 -39.52 21.75
CA LEU A 123 6.69 -40.72 21.74
C LEU A 123 7.30 -41.78 22.67
N GLY A 124 6.50 -42.24 23.65
CA GLY A 124 6.48 -43.61 24.17
C GLY A 124 7.52 -44.00 25.23
N ASP A 125 7.09 -44.15 26.49
CA ASP A 125 6.98 -45.50 27.07
C ASP A 125 6.13 -45.50 28.35
N GLY A 126 5.46 -46.64 28.58
CA GLY A 126 4.43 -46.83 29.59
C GLY A 126 4.89 -46.76 31.05
N GLY A 127 3.94 -46.50 31.95
CA GLY A 127 4.19 -46.54 33.38
C GLY A 127 3.00 -46.09 34.21
N ILE A 128 2.41 -47.06 34.91
CA ILE A 128 1.20 -47.01 35.73
C ILE A 128 1.46 -46.19 37.00
N GLY A 129 0.52 -45.35 37.46
CA GLY A 129 0.67 -44.70 38.77
C GLY A 129 -0.46 -43.76 39.17
N SER A 130 -1.32 -44.26 40.06
CA SER A 130 -2.42 -43.56 40.73
C SER A 130 -2.01 -42.32 41.53
N GLY A 131 -2.85 -41.28 41.58
CA GLY A 131 -2.67 -40.19 42.55
C GLY A 131 -3.71 -39.07 42.51
N ARG A 132 -4.76 -39.24 43.31
CA ARG A 132 -5.69 -38.27 43.94
C ARG A 132 -5.82 -36.82 43.45
N ALA A 133 -7.10 -36.44 43.36
CA ALA A 133 -7.67 -35.11 43.23
C ALA A 133 -7.22 -34.06 44.25
N ALA A 134 -7.22 -32.80 43.81
CA ALA A 134 -7.49 -31.62 44.63
C ALA A 134 -8.20 -30.54 43.79
N LYS A 135 -8.98 -29.71 44.48
CA LYS A 135 -10.26 -29.13 44.08
C LYS A 135 -10.16 -27.60 43.95
N ALA A 136 -10.80 -27.07 42.90
CA ALA A 136 -11.44 -25.76 42.69
C ALA A 136 -11.21 -24.53 43.62
N ARG A 137 -11.12 -23.34 42.99
CA ARG A 137 -11.92 -22.08 43.14
C ARG A 137 -11.16 -20.92 42.46
N ALA A 138 -11.66 -20.09 41.53
CA ALA A 138 -12.88 -19.28 41.34
C ALA A 138 -12.82 -17.83 41.88
N CYS A 139 -12.70 -16.86 40.94
CA CYS A 139 -13.40 -15.54 40.82
C CYS A 139 -13.13 -14.41 41.86
N PRO A 140 -13.62 -13.15 41.67
CA PRO A 140 -13.79 -12.25 40.49
C PRO A 140 -13.54 -10.73 40.76
N GLY A 141 -13.75 -9.87 39.74
CA GLY A 141 -14.20 -8.45 39.87
C GLY A 141 -13.09 -7.38 39.87
N LEU A 142 -13.20 -6.14 39.37
CA LEU A 142 -14.29 -5.17 39.11
C LEU A 142 -13.67 -4.05 38.23
N SER A 143 -14.18 -3.71 37.04
CA SER A 143 -15.18 -2.66 36.70
C SER A 143 -14.76 -1.18 36.89
N GLY A 144 -15.05 -0.36 35.87
CA GLY A 144 -15.42 1.07 36.01
C GLY A 144 -14.45 2.06 35.33
N GLU A 145 -14.80 2.64 34.16
CA GLU A 145 -15.31 4.03 34.00
C GLU A 145 -14.17 5.06 33.88
N HIS A 146 -14.19 6.19 33.16
CA HIS A 146 -15.17 7.00 32.43
C HIS A 146 -14.34 8.01 31.58
N ILE A 147 -14.67 8.29 30.31
CA ILE A 147 -15.35 9.53 29.82
C ILE A 147 -14.60 10.85 30.02
N GLY A 148 -14.39 11.59 28.91
CA GLY A 148 -14.12 13.04 28.88
C GLY A 148 -13.20 13.44 27.70
N ASP A 149 -13.66 13.69 26.47
CA ASP A 149 -14.48 14.79 25.92
C ASP A 149 -13.66 16.01 25.39
N ARG A 150 -14.07 16.45 24.18
CA ARG A 150 -13.94 17.77 23.50
C ARG A 150 -12.55 18.28 23.08
N ARG A 151 -12.26 18.35 21.76
CA ARG A 151 -12.60 19.42 20.77
C ARG A 151 -11.89 20.76 20.99
N SER A 152 -11.25 21.26 19.91
CA SER A 152 -11.35 22.65 19.38
C SER A 152 -10.07 22.99 18.59
N THR A 153 -10.07 22.94 17.25
CA THR A 153 -10.38 24.04 16.30
C THR A 153 -9.56 25.33 16.43
N ARG A 154 -8.70 25.61 15.44
CA ARG A 154 -8.35 26.92 14.83
C ARG A 154 -7.42 26.65 13.64
N THR A 155 -7.77 26.81 12.36
CA THR A 155 -8.27 27.96 11.58
C THR A 155 -7.17 28.97 11.20
N LEU A 156 -6.85 28.97 9.89
CA LEU A 156 -6.35 30.04 9.00
C LEU A 156 -4.97 30.69 9.27
N HIS A 157 -4.06 30.60 8.29
CA HIS A 157 -3.87 31.73 7.36
C HIS A 157 -3.09 31.38 6.07
N ARG A 158 -3.69 31.86 4.99
CA ARG A 158 -3.25 31.95 3.59
C ARG A 158 -2.03 32.87 3.47
N GLY A 159 -1.02 32.48 2.68
CA GLY A 159 0.13 33.32 2.37
C GLY A 159 0.70 33.02 0.97
N GLN A 160 -0.04 33.44 -0.06
CA GLN A 160 0.45 33.52 -1.44
C GLN A 160 1.63 34.50 -1.54
N ARG A 161 2.72 34.08 -2.17
CA ARG A 161 3.63 35.00 -2.86
C ARG A 161 3.96 34.42 -4.23
N SER A 162 3.67 35.23 -5.24
CA SER A 162 3.89 35.01 -6.67
C SER A 162 5.05 35.90 -7.13
N CYS A 163 5.95 35.30 -7.93
CA CYS A 163 6.73 35.87 -9.06
C CYS A 163 7.78 36.99 -8.77
N PRO A 164 8.87 37.12 -9.58
CA PRO A 164 8.87 36.96 -11.05
C PRO A 164 10.02 36.18 -11.71
N MET A 165 9.77 35.95 -12.99
CA MET A 165 10.65 35.48 -14.06
C MET A 165 11.88 36.37 -14.24
N ILE A 166 13.05 35.75 -14.47
CA ILE A 166 14.17 36.36 -15.19
C ILE A 166 14.55 35.41 -16.33
N GLY A 167 14.63 35.97 -17.53
CA GLY A 167 14.98 35.29 -18.75
C GLY A 167 16.41 35.56 -19.23
N LYS A 168 16.71 34.87 -20.34
CA LYS A 168 17.79 35.08 -21.32
C LYS A 168 19.21 34.77 -20.85
N SER A 169 19.82 33.78 -21.52
CA SER A 169 20.95 34.05 -22.42
C SER A 169 21.34 32.81 -23.22
N SER A 170 21.56 33.03 -24.51
CA SER A 170 22.01 32.15 -25.56
C SER A 170 23.23 31.27 -25.21
N PHE A 171 23.23 30.02 -25.66
CA PHE A 171 24.16 29.45 -26.64
C PHE A 171 23.66 28.07 -27.08
#